data_AF-A0A3D4NL09-F1
#
_entry.id   AF-A0A3D4NL09-F1
#
_cell.length_a   1.000
_cell.length_b   1.000
_cell.length_c   1.000
_cell.angle_alpha   90.00
_cell.angle_beta   90.00
_cell.angle_gamma   90.00
#
_symmetry.space_group_name_H-M   'P 1'
#
loop_
_entity.id
_entity.type
_entity.pdbx_description
1 polymer ?
#
loop_
_entity_poly.entity_id
_entity_poly.type
_entity_poly.pdbx_seq_one_letter_code
_entity_poly.pdbx_strand_id
1 'polypeptide(L)'
;MLFFECPGCDMIHGISHGSGEGPRWGWNGDVEKPTFTPSVLVRYRWSDGDRVCHSFVTHGRIQFLGDCTHKLAGQTVELPDWEDEA
;
A
#
# COMPACT_ATOMS: atom_id res chain seq x y z
N MET A 1 2.95 -13.34 2.98
CA MET A 1 2.32 -12.02 3.13
C MET A 1 3.43 -10.99 3.13
N LEU A 2 3.23 -9.83 2.54
CA LEU A 2 4.12 -8.67 2.65
C LEU A 2 3.32 -7.53 3.27
N PHE A 3 3.99 -6.72 4.07
CA PHE A 3 3.40 -5.57 4.74
C PHE A 3 4.17 -4.31 4.39
N PHE A 4 3.50 -3.16 4.44
CA PHE A 4 4.13 -1.84 4.31
C PHE A 4 3.30 -0.78 5.02
N GLU A 5 3.95 0.27 5.50
CA GLU A 5 3.27 1.42 6.08
C GLU A 5 2.66 2.30 4.99
N CYS A 6 1.39 2.68 5.17
CA CYS A 6 0.68 3.58 4.27
C CYS A 6 0.59 4.98 4.89
N PRO A 7 1.39 5.97 4.44
CA PRO A 7 1.35 7.33 5.00
C PRO A 7 0.04 8.08 4.68
N GLY A 8 -0.74 7.59 3.72
CA GLY A 8 -2.05 8.13 3.39
C GLY A 8 -3.13 7.74 4.40
N CYS A 9 -3.08 6.49 4.88
CA CYS A 9 -4.06 5.93 5.80
C CYS A 9 -3.60 5.92 7.26
N ASP A 10 -2.30 6.13 7.50
CA ASP A 10 -1.67 6.02 8.83
C ASP A 10 -1.90 4.62 9.43
N MET A 11 -1.70 3.59 8.61
CA MET A 11 -1.91 2.19 8.97
C MET A 11 -1.03 1.25 8.13
N ILE A 12 -0.87 0.03 8.62
CA ILE A 12 -0.16 -1.03 7.90
C ILE A 12 -1.09 -1.66 6.85
N HIS A 13 -0.63 -1.70 5.60
CA HIS A 13 -1.26 -2.44 4.52
C HIS A 13 -0.60 -3.81 4.35
N GLY A 14 -1.39 -4.81 3.99
CA GLY A 14 -0.92 -6.18 3.74
C GLY A 14 -1.34 -6.69 2.36
N ILE A 15 -0.41 -7.35 1.66
CA ILE A 15 -0.68 -8.05 0.40
C ILE A 15 -0.21 -9.50 0.47
N SER A 16 -0.87 -10.35 -0.32
CA SER A 16 -0.45 -11.74 -0.52
C SER A 16 0.35 -11.87 -1.83
N HIS A 17 1.41 -12.68 -1.80
CA HIS A 17 2.30 -12.94 -2.93
C HIS A 17 2.53 -14.46 -3.05
N GLY A 18 2.89 -14.93 -4.23
CA GLY A 18 3.17 -16.36 -4.50
C GLY A 18 1.91 -17.16 -4.82
N SER A 19 1.99 -18.48 -4.70
CA SER A 19 0.87 -19.39 -4.98
C SER A 19 -0.20 -19.36 -3.90
N GLY A 20 -1.46 -19.63 -4.27
CA GLY A 20 -2.58 -19.84 -3.35
C GLY A 20 -3.85 -19.10 -3.75
N GLU A 21 -4.90 -19.26 -2.96
CA GLU A 21 -6.23 -18.71 -3.25
C GLU A 21 -6.38 -17.22 -2.96
N GLY A 22 -7.19 -16.54 -3.77
CA GLY A 22 -7.47 -15.10 -3.63
C GLY A 22 -6.42 -14.21 -4.31
N PRO A 23 -6.48 -12.89 -4.08
CA PRO A 23 -5.59 -11.93 -4.74
C PRO A 23 -4.10 -12.23 -4.49
N ARG A 24 -3.28 -12.23 -5.54
CA ARG A 24 -1.83 -12.47 -5.50
C ARG A 24 -1.09 -11.43 -6.33
N TRP A 25 -0.28 -10.63 -5.65
CA TRP A 25 0.55 -9.61 -6.28
C TRP A 25 1.88 -10.21 -6.73
N GLY A 26 2.33 -9.78 -7.90
CA GLY A 26 3.73 -9.84 -8.27
C GLY A 26 4.55 -8.93 -7.37
N TRP A 27 5.73 -9.38 -6.99
CA TRP A 27 6.69 -8.64 -6.16
C TRP A 27 8.08 -8.79 -6.79
N ASN A 28 8.85 -7.71 -6.81
CA ASN A 28 10.19 -7.67 -7.40
C ASN A 28 11.29 -8.29 -6.52
N GLY A 29 10.98 -8.73 -5.29
CA GLY A 29 11.97 -9.31 -4.38
C GLY A 29 12.78 -8.28 -3.58
N ASP A 30 12.50 -6.99 -3.75
CA ASP A 30 13.21 -5.90 -3.10
C ASP A 30 12.40 -5.37 -1.90
N VAL A 31 13.06 -5.26 -0.75
CA VAL A 31 12.46 -4.75 0.50
C VAL A 31 12.74 -3.27 0.72
N GLU A 32 13.83 -2.74 0.15
CA GLU A 32 14.19 -1.32 0.23
C GLU A 32 13.43 -0.52 -0.82
N LYS A 33 13.28 -1.08 -2.03
CA LYS A 33 12.57 -0.47 -3.16
C LYS A 33 11.49 -1.40 -3.70
N PRO A 34 10.48 -1.73 -2.87
CA PRO A 34 9.45 -2.67 -3.27
C PRO A 34 8.68 -2.18 -4.49
N THR A 35 8.31 -3.14 -5.32
CA THR A 35 7.35 -2.96 -6.40
C THR A 35 6.31 -4.06 -6.32
N PHE A 36 5.03 -3.67 -6.32
CA PHE A 36 3.91 -4.60 -6.30
C PHE A 36 3.07 -4.42 -7.58
N THR A 37 2.62 -5.53 -8.16
CA THR A 37 1.77 -5.52 -9.36
C THR A 37 0.61 -6.50 -9.21
N PRO A 38 -0.65 -6.13 -9.53
CA PRO A 38 -1.12 -4.81 -9.99
C PRO A 38 -1.18 -3.78 -8.83
N SER A 39 -2.01 -2.73 -8.96
CA SER A 39 -2.29 -1.80 -7.87
C SER A 39 -2.82 -2.50 -6.62
N VAL A 40 -2.64 -1.87 -5.46
CA VAL A 40 -3.15 -2.30 -4.17
C VAL A 40 -4.43 -1.52 -3.87
N LEU A 41 -5.53 -2.23 -3.64
CA LEU A 41 -6.82 -1.64 -3.26
C LEU A 41 -7.18 -2.12 -1.85
N VAL A 42 -7.27 -1.17 -0.92
CA VAL A 42 -7.67 -1.38 0.46
C VAL A 42 -9.01 -0.67 0.69
N ARG A 43 -9.98 -1.41 1.23
CA ARG A 43 -11.29 -0.90 1.62
C ARG A 43 -11.51 -1.23 3.09
N TYR A 44 -11.89 -0.24 3.89
CA TYR A 44 -12.11 -0.42 5.32
C TYR A 44 -13.19 0.53 5.83
N ARG A 45 -13.83 0.18 6.96
CA ARG A 45 -14.86 0.99 7.62
C ARG A 45 -14.24 1.67 8.84
N TRP A 46 -14.44 2.97 8.98
CA TRP A 46 -14.14 3.75 10.18
C TRP A 46 -15.43 4.24 10.85
N SER A 47 -15.30 4.91 12.00
CA SER A 47 -16.44 5.42 12.77
C SER A 47 -17.33 6.39 11.98
N ASP A 48 -16.76 7.12 11.02
CA ASP A 48 -17.45 8.14 10.23
C ASP A 48 -17.77 7.72 8.78
N GLY A 49 -17.43 6.50 8.37
CA GLY A 49 -17.80 6.00 7.04
C GLY A 49 -16.84 4.99 6.42
N ASP A 50 -17.18 4.55 5.21
CA ASP A 50 -16.33 3.69 4.39
C ASP A 50 -15.17 4.48 3.77
N ARG A 51 -13.97 3.90 3.78
CA ARG A 51 -12.73 4.49 3.29
C ARG A 51 -12.12 3.61 2.21
N VAL A 52 -11.43 4.25 1.27
CA VAL A 52 -10.70 3.61 0.18
C VAL A 52 -9.28 4.16 0.14
N CYS A 53 -8.31 3.26 0.00
CA CYS A 53 -6.97 3.57 -0.44
C CYS A 53 -6.63 2.70 -1.63
N HIS A 54 -6.29 3.33 -2.74
CA HIS A 54 -5.93 2.68 -3.97
C HIS A 54 -4.60 3.24 -4.45
N SER A 55 -3.58 2.39 -4.57
CA SER A 55 -2.23 2.85 -4.86
C SER A 55 -1.44 1.91 -5.76
N PHE A 56 -0.45 2.48 -6.45
CA PHE A 56 0.67 1.72 -7.00
C PHE A 56 1.86 1.87 -6.06
N VAL A 57 2.57 0.77 -5.80
CA VAL A 57 3.86 0.78 -5.11
C VAL A 57 4.92 0.35 -6.11
N THR A 58 5.85 1.25 -6.42
CA THR A 58 6.89 1.04 -7.44
C THR A 58 8.18 1.73 -7.02
N HIS A 59 9.30 1.02 -7.06
CA HIS A 59 10.63 1.53 -6.72
C HIS A 59 10.69 2.28 -5.36
N GLY A 60 10.03 1.75 -4.32
CA GLY A 60 10.02 2.37 -2.98
C GLY A 60 9.17 3.63 -2.88
N ARG A 61 8.31 3.91 -3.87
CA ARG A 61 7.37 5.03 -3.84
C ARG A 61 5.94 4.53 -3.87
N ILE A 62 5.05 5.25 -3.21
CA ILE A 62 3.61 5.02 -3.26
C ILE A 62 2.92 6.13 -4.02
N GLN A 63 2.28 5.78 -5.14
CA GLN A 63 1.40 6.64 -5.92
C GLN A 63 -0.04 6.34 -5.54
N PHE A 64 -0.72 7.30 -4.91
CA PHE A 64 -2.15 7.21 -4.59
C PHE A 64 -3.01 7.62 -5.79
N LEU A 65 -4.05 6.84 -6.07
CA LEU A 65 -4.99 7.11 -7.14
C LEU A 65 -6.10 8.06 -6.69
N GLY A 66 -6.84 8.61 -7.66
CA GLY A 66 -7.83 9.66 -7.42
C GLY A 66 -9.07 9.19 -6.66
N ASP A 67 -9.30 7.89 -6.54
CA ASP A 67 -10.39 7.27 -5.79
C ASP A 67 -10.06 7.01 -4.31
N CYS A 68 -8.88 7.44 -3.84
CA CYS A 68 -8.56 7.46 -2.42
C CYS A 68 -9.45 8.44 -1.64
N THR A 69 -9.85 8.08 -0.42
CA THR A 69 -10.64 8.94 0.48
C THR A 69 -9.78 9.73 1.47
N HIS A 70 -8.47 9.57 1.45
CA HIS A 70 -7.54 10.25 2.35
C HIS A 70 -6.85 11.45 1.66
N LYS A 71 -6.23 12.33 2.46
CA LYS A 71 -5.65 13.61 2.01
C LYS A 71 -4.58 13.50 0.90
N LEU A 72 -3.91 12.35 0.81
CA LEU A 72 -2.87 12.09 -0.20
C LEU A 72 -3.41 11.58 -1.55
N ALA A 73 -4.72 11.56 -1.79
CA ALA A 73 -5.30 11.16 -3.07
C ALA A 73 -4.66 11.92 -4.26
N GLY A 74 -4.27 11.19 -5.30
CA GLY A 74 -3.59 11.74 -6.48
C GLY A 74 -2.13 12.17 -6.28
N GLN A 75 -1.54 11.93 -5.11
CA GLN A 75 -0.15 12.29 -4.81
C GLN A 75 0.77 11.06 -4.85
N THR A 76 2.05 11.31 -5.11
CA THR A 76 3.11 10.30 -5.02
C THR A 76 4.11 10.71 -3.97
N VAL A 77 4.32 9.86 -2.96
CA VAL A 77 5.27 10.09 -1.86
C VAL A 77 6.25 8.93 -1.75
N GLU A 78 7.35 9.13 -1.01
CA GLU A 78 8.24 8.03 -0.63
C GLU A 78 7.48 7.05 0.28
N LEU A 79 7.77 5.77 0.13
CA LEU A 79 7.32 4.78 1.10
C LEU A 79 8.14 4.99 2.39
N PRO A 80 7.51 5.10 3.57
CA PRO A 80 8.24 5.15 4.82
C PRO A 80 9.10 3.89 4.99
N ASP A 81 10.31 4.07 5.51
CA ASP A 81 11.05 2.95 6.08
C ASP A 81 10.29 2.45 7.31
N TRP A 82 10.43 1.17 7.63
CA TRP A 82 9.97 0.69 8.93
C TRP A 82 10.81 1.40 9.99
N GLU A 83 10.16 1.98 11.01
CA GLU A 83 10.89 2.50 12.15
C GLU A 83 11.72 1.35 12.75
N ASP A 84 13.03 1.40 12.51
CA ASP A 84 13.98 0.65 13.32
C ASP A 84 13.88 1.26 14.72
N GLU A 85 13.25 0.54 15.66
CA GLU A 85 13.41 0.90 17.08
C GLU A 85 14.91 0.76 17.41
N ALA A 86 15.60 1.90 17.40
CA ALA A 86 16.97 2.07 17.87
C ALA A 86 16.99 2.36 19.38
#